data_AF-A0A8H3C753-F1
#
_entry.id   AF-A0A8H3C753-F1
#
_cell.length_a   1.000
_cell.length_b   1.000
_cell.length_c   1.000
_cell.angle_alpha   90.00
_cell.angle_beta   90.00
_cell.angle_gamma   90.00
#
_symmetry.space_group_name_H-M   'P 1'
#
loop_
_entity.id
_entity.type
_entity.pdbx_description
1 polymer ?
#
loop_
_entity_poly.entity_id
_entity_poly.type
_entity_poly.pdbx_seq_one_letter_code
_entity_poly.pdbx_strand_id
1 'polypeptide(L)'
;MPRHPADTQNVIVSYLYCALEEDEYTDSVDLNFVDVRIFFSSLSLALFQVTSATDTSTLGSGKCKSIEVRKEWRTLSKPEKRAWIKAVNCLNRTPRSGKLNPPVNTSAYSAFDFIVPVSPEATYYDELVYTHMNLNPLIHFTGLFLPFHRLYVHEWTNALRSQCGYKGVAPYWAWEYGM
;
A
#
# COMPACT_ATOMS: atom_id res chain seq x y z
N MET A 1 7.80 36.43 -10.90
CA MET A 1 7.65 35.76 -9.59
C MET A 1 8.35 34.41 -9.68
N PRO A 2 9.29 34.09 -8.79
CA PRO A 2 10.08 32.86 -8.91
C PRO A 2 9.28 31.64 -8.45
N ARG A 3 9.41 30.54 -9.17
CA ARG A 3 8.84 29.22 -8.85
C ARG A 3 9.49 28.68 -7.58
N HIS A 4 8.67 28.34 -6.57
CA HIS A 4 9.11 27.54 -5.43
C HIS A 4 9.31 26.07 -5.86
N PRO A 5 10.35 25.37 -5.36
CA PRO A 5 10.63 23.99 -5.70
C PRO A 5 9.76 23.05 -4.83
N ALA A 6 8.70 22.50 -5.41
CA ALA A 6 7.84 21.49 -4.78
C ALA A 6 8.22 20.05 -5.18
N ASP A 7 9.49 19.77 -5.46
CA ASP A 7 9.87 18.60 -6.27
C ASP A 7 10.79 17.57 -5.58
N THR A 8 11.29 17.82 -4.36
CA THR A 8 12.28 16.91 -3.76
C THR A 8 11.70 15.79 -2.91
N GLN A 9 10.54 15.97 -2.27
CA GLN A 9 9.93 14.92 -1.44
C GLN A 9 9.17 13.86 -2.25
N ASN A 10 8.60 14.23 -3.41
CA ASN A 10 7.87 13.29 -4.28
C ASN A 10 8.83 12.32 -4.99
N VAL A 11 10.05 12.77 -5.28
CA VAL A 11 11.05 11.98 -6.00
C VAL A 11 11.62 10.86 -5.13
N ILE A 12 12.04 11.15 -3.89
CA ILE A 12 12.63 10.15 -2.96
C ILE A 12 11.71 8.95 -2.72
N VAL A 13 10.42 9.23 -2.67
CA VAL A 13 9.38 8.26 -2.38
C VAL A 13 9.12 7.33 -3.57
N SER A 14 9.10 7.87 -4.79
CA SER A 14 8.93 7.07 -6.01
C SER A 14 10.05 6.05 -6.19
N TYR A 15 11.27 6.37 -5.74
CA TYR A 15 12.40 5.44 -5.77
C TYR A 15 12.20 4.20 -4.89
N LEU A 16 11.55 4.33 -3.73
CA LEU A 16 11.37 3.21 -2.80
C LEU A 16 10.42 2.13 -3.37
N TYR A 17 9.44 2.51 -4.19
CA TYR A 17 8.47 1.57 -4.77
C TYR A 17 8.96 0.89 -6.05
N CYS A 18 9.67 1.61 -6.93
CA CYS A 18 10.29 0.98 -8.09
C CYS A 18 11.35 -0.06 -7.70
N ALA A 19 11.95 0.03 -6.51
CA ALA A 19 12.83 -1.02 -5.99
C ALA A 19 12.06 -2.28 -5.60
N LEU A 20 10.83 -2.14 -5.08
CA LEU A 20 9.98 -3.26 -4.66
C LEU A 20 9.29 -3.99 -5.82
N GLU A 21 9.04 -3.31 -6.95
CA GLU A 21 8.51 -3.94 -8.18
C GLU A 21 9.49 -4.94 -8.81
N GLU A 22 10.80 -4.85 -8.55
CA GLU A 22 11.78 -5.84 -9.04
C GLU A 22 11.89 -7.10 -8.14
N ASP A 23 11.29 -7.08 -6.94
CA ASP A 23 11.35 -8.19 -5.97
C ASP A 23 10.14 -9.14 -6.05
N GLU A 24 9.19 -8.96 -6.99
CA GLU A 24 8.07 -9.91 -7.18
C GLU A 24 8.51 -11.16 -7.98
N TYR A 25 9.52 -11.85 -7.47
CA TYR A 25 9.74 -13.28 -7.69
C TYR A 25 10.45 -13.84 -6.45
N THR A 26 9.73 -14.67 -5.70
CA THR A 26 10.13 -15.36 -4.46
C THR A 26 10.34 -14.46 -3.25
N ASP A 27 9.29 -14.28 -2.43
CA ASP A 27 9.29 -14.90 -1.11
C ASP A 27 7.91 -14.78 -0.44
N SER A 28 7.42 -15.92 0.04
CA SER A 28 6.35 -16.01 1.01
C SER A 28 6.70 -15.18 2.24
N VAL A 29 5.87 -14.19 2.57
CA VAL A 29 5.95 -13.45 3.83
C VAL A 29 5.65 -14.39 5.00
N ASP A 30 6.68 -15.03 5.53
CA ASP A 30 6.64 -15.73 6.82
C ASP A 30 6.57 -14.69 7.95
N LEU A 31 5.35 -14.40 8.42
CA LEU A 31 5.08 -13.52 9.58
C LEU A 31 5.36 -14.21 10.93
N ASN A 32 6.42 -15.03 11.02
CA ASN A 32 6.81 -15.72 12.26
C ASN A 32 7.93 -15.01 13.04
N PHE A 33 8.16 -13.71 12.80
CA PHE A 33 9.07 -12.92 13.63
C PHE A 33 8.29 -12.33 14.82
N VAL A 34 8.30 -13.05 15.95
CA VAL A 34 8.49 -12.61 17.34
C VAL A 34 7.92 -13.72 18.24
N ASP A 35 8.68 -14.80 18.48
CA ASP A 35 8.42 -15.70 19.61
C ASP A 35 9.39 -15.33 20.74
N VAL A 36 9.07 -14.23 21.44
CA VAL A 36 9.84 -13.79 22.62
C VAL A 36 9.24 -14.44 23.85
N ARG A 37 9.63 -15.70 24.09
CA ARG A 37 9.37 -16.39 25.36
C ARG A 37 10.38 -15.93 26.41
N ILE A 38 10.04 -14.90 27.16
CA ILE A 38 10.80 -14.48 28.34
C ILE A 38 10.49 -15.46 29.48
N PHE A 39 11.36 -16.45 29.68
CA PHE A 39 11.42 -17.20 30.93
C PHE A 39 12.14 -16.34 31.98
N PHE A 40 11.41 -15.85 32.98
CA PHE A 40 12.01 -15.26 34.16
C PHE A 40 12.56 -16.36 35.07
N SER A 41 13.88 -16.51 35.12
CA SER A 41 14.55 -17.23 36.21
C SER A 41 15.81 -16.46 36.64
N SER A 42 15.72 -15.90 37.84
CA SER A 42 16.77 -15.49 38.79
C SER A 42 18.19 -15.15 38.30
N LEU A 43 18.50 -13.85 38.44
CA LEU A 43 19.77 -13.26 38.91
C LEU A 43 21.08 -13.87 38.39
N SER A 44 21.56 -13.32 37.27
CA SER A 44 23.00 -13.18 36.98
C SER A 44 23.19 -11.90 36.18
N LEU A 45 23.98 -10.94 36.71
CA LEU A 45 24.45 -9.79 35.94
C LEU A 45 25.45 -10.29 34.89
N ALA A 46 24.95 -10.83 33.80
CA ALA A 46 25.72 -10.95 32.57
C ALA A 46 25.55 -9.64 31.80
N LEU A 47 26.65 -8.96 31.52
CA LEU A 47 26.70 -7.86 30.55
C LEU A 47 26.18 -8.40 29.20
N PHE A 48 24.93 -8.10 28.88
CA PHE A 48 24.40 -8.28 27.53
C PHE A 48 25.15 -7.31 26.62
N GLN A 49 26.18 -7.80 25.92
CA GLN A 49 26.66 -7.11 24.75
C GLN A 49 25.59 -7.25 23.67
N VAL A 50 24.85 -6.17 23.43
CA VAL A 50 24.01 -6.03 22.24
C VAL A 50 24.98 -5.86 21.08
N THR A 51 25.43 -6.96 20.49
CA THR A 51 26.03 -6.92 19.16
C THR A 51 24.89 -6.64 18.19
N SER A 52 24.69 -5.37 17.83
CA SER A 52 23.90 -5.04 16.65
C SER A 52 24.60 -5.68 15.45
N ALA A 53 24.12 -6.85 15.02
CA ALA A 53 24.41 -7.32 13.68
C ALA A 53 23.81 -6.28 12.74
N THR A 54 24.66 -5.41 12.20
CA THR A 54 24.30 -4.66 11.00
C THR A 54 24.25 -5.70 9.91
N ASP A 55 23.09 -6.34 9.73
CA ASP A 55 22.74 -6.89 8.43
C ASP A 55 22.69 -5.69 7.50
N THR A 56 23.85 -5.36 6.92
CA THR A 56 23.89 -4.70 5.62
C THR A 56 23.39 -5.71 4.61
N SER A 57 22.08 -5.99 4.67
CA SER A 57 21.32 -6.38 3.50
C SER A 57 21.65 -5.33 2.47
N THR A 58 22.52 -5.66 1.52
CA THR A 58 22.69 -4.89 0.31
C THR A 58 21.34 -4.95 -0.39
N LEU A 59 20.40 -4.08 0.00
CA LEU A 59 19.26 -3.75 -0.82
C LEU A 59 19.85 -3.46 -2.18
N GLY A 60 19.56 -4.34 -3.14
CA GLY A 60 20.11 -4.25 -4.47
C GLY A 60 19.91 -2.82 -4.95
N SER A 61 20.97 -2.23 -5.52
CA SER A 61 20.87 -0.98 -6.25
C SER A 61 20.10 -1.22 -7.55
N GLY A 62 18.85 -1.70 -7.44
CA GLY A 62 17.89 -1.76 -8.52
C GLY A 62 17.66 -0.32 -8.96
N LYS A 63 18.22 0.05 -10.11
CA LYS A 63 18.02 1.38 -10.66
C LYS A 63 16.59 1.42 -11.18
N CYS A 64 15.75 2.27 -10.61
CA CYS A 64 14.41 2.53 -11.13
C CYS A 64 14.52 2.95 -12.60
N LYS A 65 14.09 2.06 -13.51
CA LYS A 65 14.25 2.25 -14.96
C LYS A 65 13.29 3.32 -15.50
N SER A 66 12.14 3.49 -14.84
CA SER A 66 11.11 4.46 -15.22
C SER A 66 10.41 5.00 -13.99
N ILE A 67 10.29 6.33 -13.87
CA ILE A 67 9.50 6.98 -12.83
C ILE A 67 8.10 7.23 -13.38
N GLU A 68 7.07 6.73 -12.70
CA GLU A 68 5.68 7.05 -13.01
C GLU A 68 5.34 8.49 -12.59
N VAL A 69 4.82 9.30 -13.51
CA VAL A 69 4.35 10.67 -13.22
C VAL A 69 2.82 10.68 -13.19
N ARG A 70 2.25 10.87 -12.00
CA ARG A 70 0.80 11.04 -11.80
C ARG A 70 0.32 12.38 -12.34
N LYS A 71 -0.90 12.42 -12.85
CA LYS A 71 -1.49 13.61 -13.49
C LYS A 71 -2.66 14.17 -12.70
N GLU A 72 -2.77 15.49 -12.68
CA GLU A 72 -3.93 16.16 -12.09
C GLU A 72 -5.18 15.85 -12.94
N TRP A 73 -6.30 15.49 -12.33
CA TRP A 73 -7.50 15.00 -13.02
C TRP A 73 -7.99 15.90 -14.16
N ARG A 74 -8.01 17.23 -13.99
CA ARG A 74 -8.47 18.17 -15.02
C ARG A 74 -7.51 18.25 -16.21
N THR A 75 -6.23 17.93 -16.02
CA THR A 75 -5.23 17.87 -17.11
C THR A 75 -5.35 16.62 -17.99
N LEU A 76 -6.09 15.58 -17.57
CA LEU A 76 -6.34 14.40 -18.40
C LEU A 76 -7.23 14.76 -19.60
N SER A 77 -6.87 14.24 -20.77
CA SER A 77 -7.69 14.25 -21.97
C SER A 77 -9.00 13.46 -21.77
N LYS A 78 -10.03 13.74 -22.58
CA LYS A 78 -11.30 13.00 -22.55
C LYS A 78 -11.11 11.46 -22.69
N PRO A 79 -10.25 10.96 -23.60
CA PRO A 79 -9.93 9.54 -23.67
C PRO A 79 -9.29 8.98 -22.40
N GLU A 80 -8.34 9.70 -21.78
CA GLU A 80 -7.69 9.26 -20.54
C GLU A 80 -8.70 9.16 -19.38
N LYS A 81 -9.57 10.16 -19.20
CA LYS A 81 -10.65 10.13 -18.20
C LYS A 81 -11.57 8.93 -18.42
N ARG A 82 -11.97 8.68 -19.67
CA ARG A 82 -12.81 7.54 -20.04
C ARG A 82 -12.10 6.21 -19.75
N ALA A 83 -10.79 6.11 -20.04
CA ALA A 83 -10.00 4.91 -19.77
C ALA A 83 -9.92 4.61 -18.27
N TRP A 84 -9.69 5.63 -17.42
CA TRP A 84 -9.71 5.49 -15.96
C TRP A 84 -11.08 4.99 -15.46
N ILE A 85 -12.16 5.69 -15.83
CA ILE A 85 -13.52 5.34 -15.41
C ILE A 85 -13.90 3.93 -15.88
N LYS A 86 -13.55 3.56 -17.12
CA LYS A 86 -13.79 2.23 -17.66
C LYS A 86 -13.08 1.16 -16.83
N ALA A 87 -11.82 1.38 -16.44
CA ALA A 87 -11.07 0.43 -15.63
C ALA A 87 -11.67 0.27 -14.24
N VAL A 88 -12.04 1.37 -13.58
CA VAL A 88 -12.68 1.34 -12.24
C VAL A 88 -14.00 0.57 -12.29
N ASN A 89 -14.85 0.85 -13.30
CA ASN A 89 -16.11 0.15 -13.48
C ASN A 89 -15.92 -1.34 -13.83
N CYS A 90 -14.84 -1.69 -14.52
CA CYS A 90 -14.46 -3.09 -14.74
C CYS A 90 -14.12 -3.77 -13.42
N LEU A 91 -13.30 -3.13 -12.57
CA LEU A 91 -12.88 -3.71 -11.28
C LEU A 91 -14.08 -3.95 -10.35
N ASN A 92 -15.10 -3.08 -10.42
CA ASN A 92 -16.39 -3.22 -9.74
C ASN A 92 -17.31 -4.30 -10.33
N ARG A 93 -16.83 -5.10 -11.27
CA ARG A 93 -17.53 -6.26 -11.86
C ARG A 93 -16.65 -7.50 -11.89
N THR A 94 -15.34 -7.33 -11.77
CA THR A 94 -14.39 -8.43 -11.63
C THR A 94 -14.68 -9.17 -10.33
N PRO A 95 -14.82 -10.50 -10.33
CA PRO A 95 -14.91 -11.28 -9.10
C PRO A 95 -13.69 -11.04 -8.21
N ARG A 96 -13.88 -11.08 -6.88
CA ARG A 96 -12.78 -10.99 -5.92
C ARG A 96 -11.70 -12.05 -6.19
N SER A 97 -10.46 -11.81 -5.72
CA SER A 97 -9.36 -12.75 -5.96
C SER A 97 -9.50 -14.05 -5.17
N GLY A 98 -10.20 -13.99 -4.03
CA GLY A 98 -10.31 -15.12 -3.11
C GLY A 98 -9.10 -15.32 -2.21
N LYS A 99 -8.07 -14.48 -2.34
CA LYS A 99 -6.78 -14.60 -1.64
C LYS A 99 -6.69 -13.75 -0.37
N LEU A 100 -7.72 -12.96 -0.08
CA LEU A 100 -7.72 -12.07 1.06
C LEU A 100 -7.59 -12.84 2.37
N ASN A 101 -6.57 -12.50 3.16
CA ASN A 101 -6.38 -12.97 4.53
C ASN A 101 -6.28 -11.76 5.48
N PRO A 102 -7.40 -11.32 6.09
CA PRO A 102 -7.42 -10.10 6.89
C PRO A 102 -6.74 -10.31 8.26
N PRO A 103 -5.73 -9.51 8.63
CA PRO A 103 -4.96 -9.75 9.85
C PRO A 103 -5.61 -9.18 11.12
N VAL A 104 -6.64 -8.33 10.99
CA VAL A 104 -7.25 -7.63 12.13
C VAL A 104 -8.59 -8.26 12.50
N ASN A 105 -8.73 -8.67 13.77
CA ASN A 105 -10.03 -8.95 14.37
C ASN A 105 -10.73 -7.62 14.72
N THR A 106 -11.58 -7.13 13.82
CA THR A 106 -12.28 -5.83 13.97
C THR A 106 -13.23 -5.82 15.16
N SER A 107 -13.81 -6.96 15.54
CA SER A 107 -14.66 -7.10 16.74
C SER A 107 -13.93 -6.80 18.05
N ALA A 108 -12.59 -6.81 18.07
CA ALA A 108 -11.80 -6.39 19.23
C ALA A 108 -11.79 -4.87 19.43
N TYR A 109 -12.24 -4.10 18.44
CA TYR A 109 -12.29 -2.64 18.46
C TYR A 109 -13.74 -2.18 18.39
N SER A 110 -14.29 -1.66 19.49
CA SER A 110 -15.71 -1.24 19.57
C SER A 110 -16.11 -0.22 18.51
N ALA A 111 -15.18 0.63 18.07
CA ALA A 111 -15.41 1.60 17.00
C ALA A 111 -15.49 0.97 15.60
N PHE A 112 -15.18 -0.31 15.43
CA PHE A 112 -15.09 -1.01 14.14
C PHE A 112 -15.81 -2.37 14.11
N ASP A 113 -16.56 -2.71 15.15
CA ASP A 113 -17.35 -3.95 15.26
C ASP A 113 -18.48 -4.05 14.21
N PHE A 114 -18.76 -2.96 13.49
CA PHE A 114 -19.70 -2.94 12.37
C PHE A 114 -19.13 -3.48 11.06
N ILE A 115 -17.82 -3.76 10.99
CA ILE A 115 -17.15 -4.23 9.77
C ILE A 115 -17.39 -5.73 9.64
N VAL A 116 -18.31 -6.10 8.74
CA VAL A 116 -18.65 -7.49 8.43
C VAL A 116 -17.68 -8.10 7.41
N PRO A 117 -17.36 -9.41 7.48
CA PRO A 117 -16.52 -10.08 6.50
C PRO A 117 -17.02 -9.91 5.06
N VAL A 118 -16.08 -9.80 4.11
CA VAL A 118 -16.39 -9.73 2.68
C VAL A 118 -17.10 -11.01 2.19
N SER A 119 -18.16 -10.86 1.39
CA SER A 119 -18.94 -11.99 0.86
C SER A 119 -18.17 -12.75 -0.23
N PRO A 120 -18.43 -14.06 -0.42
CA PRO A 120 -17.86 -14.82 -1.52
C PRO A 120 -18.16 -14.27 -2.91
N GLU A 121 -19.32 -13.64 -3.10
CA GLU A 121 -19.84 -13.05 -4.34
C GLU A 121 -19.36 -11.61 -4.56
N ALA A 122 -18.56 -11.06 -3.64
CA ALA A 122 -18.07 -9.70 -3.71
C ALA A 122 -17.12 -9.48 -4.92
N THR A 123 -17.00 -8.23 -5.32
CA THR A 123 -16.13 -7.83 -6.43
C THR A 123 -14.68 -7.64 -5.96
N TYR A 124 -13.75 -7.54 -6.90
CA TYR A 124 -12.37 -7.16 -6.59
C TYR A 124 -12.31 -5.75 -5.99
N TYR A 125 -13.18 -4.84 -6.43
CA TYR A 125 -13.33 -3.53 -5.81
C TYR A 125 -13.72 -3.64 -4.33
N ASP A 126 -14.71 -4.48 -4.00
CA ASP A 126 -15.13 -4.72 -2.62
C ASP A 126 -14.02 -5.36 -1.77
N GLU A 127 -13.19 -6.23 -2.36
CA GLU A 127 -12.03 -6.83 -1.68
C GLU A 127 -11.00 -5.76 -1.27
N LEU A 128 -10.71 -4.78 -2.14
CA LEU A 128 -9.82 -3.67 -1.82
C LEU A 128 -10.42 -2.75 -0.76
N VAL A 129 -11.72 -2.41 -0.88
CA VAL A 129 -12.44 -1.60 0.12
C VAL A 129 -12.43 -2.29 1.49
N TYR A 130 -12.75 -3.58 1.52
CA TYR A 130 -12.74 -4.35 2.76
C TYR A 130 -11.35 -4.41 3.38
N THR A 131 -10.29 -4.53 2.58
CA THR A 131 -8.90 -4.48 3.07
C THR A 131 -8.61 -3.17 3.81
N HIS A 132 -9.01 -2.03 3.23
CA HIS A 132 -8.88 -0.72 3.88
C HIS A 132 -9.71 -0.62 5.18
N MET A 133 -10.94 -1.14 5.15
CA MET A 133 -11.82 -1.18 6.33
C MET A 133 -11.23 -2.04 7.46
N ASN A 134 -10.80 -3.27 7.17
CA ASN A 134 -10.23 -4.19 8.17
C ASN A 134 -8.97 -3.62 8.83
N LEU A 135 -8.12 -2.96 8.04
CA LEU A 135 -6.87 -2.36 8.50
C LEU A 135 -7.05 -0.98 9.16
N ASN A 136 -8.26 -0.41 9.15
CA ASN A 136 -8.53 0.94 9.64
C ASN A 136 -7.87 1.28 11.00
N PRO A 137 -7.95 0.43 12.05
CA PRO A 137 -7.34 0.71 13.35
C PRO A 137 -5.81 0.87 13.30
N LEU A 138 -5.17 0.30 12.29
CA LEU A 138 -3.71 0.30 12.13
C LEU A 138 -3.22 1.40 11.19
N ILE A 139 -4.06 1.86 10.26
CA ILE A 139 -3.64 2.74 9.14
C ILE A 139 -4.11 4.19 9.28
N HIS A 140 -4.97 4.53 10.25
CA HIS A 140 -5.39 5.92 10.48
C HIS A 140 -4.87 6.44 11.82
N PHE A 141 -4.35 7.67 11.82
CA PHE A 141 -3.75 8.30 13.01
C PHE A 141 -2.56 7.53 13.60
N THR A 142 -1.86 6.77 12.76
CA THR A 142 -0.65 6.02 13.10
C THR A 142 0.53 6.41 12.20
N GLY A 143 1.73 5.92 12.52
CA GLY A 143 2.90 6.05 11.64
C GLY A 143 2.75 5.33 10.29
N LEU A 144 1.78 4.41 10.16
CA LEU A 144 1.52 3.69 8.91
C LEU A 144 0.65 4.46 7.92
N PHE A 145 0.02 5.57 8.34
CA PHE A 145 -0.94 6.29 7.51
C PHE A 145 -0.41 6.64 6.13
N LEU A 146 0.70 7.37 6.04
CA LEU A 146 1.29 7.79 4.77
C LEU A 146 1.83 6.62 3.92
N PRO A 147 2.68 5.71 4.46
CA PRO A 147 3.21 4.60 3.66
C PRO A 147 2.12 3.63 3.20
N PHE A 148 1.14 3.31 4.06
CA PHE A 148 0.04 2.42 3.69
C PHE A 148 -0.80 3.02 2.55
N HIS A 149 -1.27 4.26 2.67
CA HIS A 149 -2.14 4.85 1.64
C HIS A 149 -1.42 5.04 0.31
N ARG A 150 -0.09 5.27 0.36
CA ARG A 150 0.73 5.32 -0.85
C ARG A 150 0.80 3.97 -1.55
N LEU A 151 1.09 2.90 -0.81
CA LEU A 151 1.07 1.53 -1.33
C LEU A 151 -0.33 1.16 -1.83
N TYR A 152 -1.36 1.48 -1.06
CA TYR A 152 -2.75 1.19 -1.40
C TYR A 152 -3.15 1.79 -2.76
N VAL A 153 -2.80 3.05 -3.05
CA VAL A 153 -3.07 3.66 -4.36
C VAL A 153 -2.23 3.03 -5.48
N HIS A 154 -1.00 2.63 -5.18
CA HIS A 154 -0.15 1.90 -6.15
C HIS A 154 -0.77 0.55 -6.51
N GLU A 155 -1.11 -0.26 -5.51
CA GLU A 155 -1.76 -1.57 -5.70
C GLU A 155 -3.14 -1.47 -6.34
N TRP A 156 -3.92 -0.43 -6.00
CA TRP A 156 -5.17 -0.14 -6.70
C TRP A 156 -4.94 0.05 -8.20
N THR A 157 -3.91 0.80 -8.57
CA THR A 157 -3.56 1.05 -9.97
C THR A 157 -3.06 -0.23 -10.65
N ASN A 158 -2.29 -1.07 -9.94
CA ASN A 158 -1.86 -2.38 -10.42
C ASN A 158 -3.04 -3.36 -10.59
N ALA A 159 -4.06 -3.29 -9.73
CA ALA A 159 -5.30 -4.03 -9.91
C ALA A 159 -6.05 -3.57 -11.18
N LEU A 160 -6.14 -2.25 -11.42
CA LEU A 160 -6.73 -1.73 -12.68
C LEU A 160 -5.95 -2.19 -13.92
N ARG A 161 -4.62 -2.32 -13.82
CA ARG A 161 -3.76 -2.81 -14.91
C ARG A 161 -3.96 -4.30 -15.16
N SER A 162 -3.78 -5.12 -14.13
CA SER A 162 -3.79 -6.58 -14.21
C SER A 162 -5.19 -7.13 -14.50
N GLN A 163 -6.23 -6.60 -13.85
CA GLN A 163 -7.60 -7.12 -13.97
C GLN A 163 -8.38 -6.48 -15.13
N CYS A 164 -8.06 -5.23 -15.48
CA CYS A 164 -8.88 -4.43 -16.38
C CYS A 164 -8.13 -3.80 -17.56
N GLY A 165 -6.85 -4.12 -17.73
CA GLY A 165 -6.04 -3.65 -18.86
C GLY A 165 -5.83 -2.14 -18.89
N TYR A 166 -5.93 -1.45 -17.75
CA TYR A 166 -5.62 -0.03 -17.66
C TYR A 166 -4.15 0.22 -18.01
N LYS A 167 -3.86 1.26 -18.79
CA LYS A 167 -2.49 1.60 -19.23
C LYS A 167 -2.03 2.99 -18.79
N GLY A 168 -2.89 3.71 -18.07
CA GLY A 168 -2.57 5.06 -17.60
C GLY A 168 -1.92 5.05 -16.22
N VAL A 169 -1.98 6.22 -15.59
CA VAL A 169 -1.46 6.49 -14.25
C VAL A 169 -2.61 6.89 -13.33
N ALA A 170 -2.45 6.71 -12.02
CA ALA A 170 -3.43 7.20 -11.06
C ALA A 170 -3.56 8.74 -11.17
N PRO A 171 -4.75 9.29 -11.42
CA PRO A 171 -4.95 10.71 -11.34
C PRO A 171 -5.00 11.17 -9.88
N TYR A 172 -4.65 12.43 -9.63
CA TYR A 172 -4.89 13.08 -8.35
C TYR A 172 -5.86 14.26 -8.50
N TRP A 173 -6.48 14.64 -7.39
CA TRP A 173 -7.36 15.80 -7.31
C TRP A 173 -6.66 16.93 -6.57
N ALA A 174 -6.30 17.99 -7.28
CA ALA A 174 -5.70 19.19 -6.72
C ALA A 174 -6.78 20.11 -6.14
N TRP A 175 -7.11 19.89 -4.87
CA TRP A 175 -8.20 20.56 -4.15
C TRP A 175 -8.01 22.07 -4.02
N GLU A 176 -6.77 22.56 -4.08
CA GLU A 176 -6.39 23.97 -3.98
C GLU A 176 -6.88 24.84 -5.15
N TYR A 177 -7.28 24.24 -6.27
CA TYR A 177 -7.77 24.96 -7.45
C TYR A 177 -9.31 25.01 -7.54
N GLY A 178 -10.03 24.67 -6.46
CA GLY A 178 -11.49 24.52 -6.46
C GLY A 178 -12.22 25.19 -5.30
N MET A 179 -11.55 26.08 -4.57
CA MET A 179 -12.13 26.99 -3.57
C MET A 179 -12.01 28.43 -4.04
#